data_AF-A0A821M4R3-F1
#
_entry.id   AF-A0A821M4R3-F1
#
_cell.length_a   1.000
_cell.length_b   1.000
_cell.length_c   1.000
_cell.angle_alpha   90.00
_cell.angle_beta   90.00
_cell.angle_gamma   90.00
#
_symmetry.space_group_name_H-M   'P 1'
#
loop_
_entity.id
_entity.type
_entity.pdbx_description
1 polymer ?
#
loop_
_entity_poly.entity_id
_entity_poly.type
_entity_poly.pdbx_seq_one_letter_code
_entity_poly.pdbx_strand_id
1 'polypeptide(L)'
;MSEVCFICDKPLKESEVVVVDRGMKTLIDASVERNDNFFEYLKDKQSVTVHVQCRKMYTRKSSIVAAKRQREPEEGSTSTISPPHTRARVSEPDFNFNKCCLFCGDEANEEAEKKKAQNVRRKIYNVSTLEFKDSILKVARTRSGDVAKAVIARIGYEFDLIAAEAKYHNNCYIIFLRPTTGYKVGRPEDDSVNLAMEEIFQYIKNNDDCQFSLQELKDIDKNPTIDNKTIKRRLKLKYGDKIIITEKKEA
;
A
#
# COMPACT_ATOMS: atom_id res chain seq x y z
N MET A 1 11.79 -38.41 29.49
CA MET A 1 10.69 -37.47 29.79
C MET A 1 11.20 -36.08 29.44
N SER A 2 10.50 -35.36 28.57
CA SER A 2 10.93 -34.03 28.12
C SER A 2 10.61 -33.02 29.20
N GLU A 3 11.63 -32.43 29.83
CA GLU A 3 11.39 -31.31 30.75
C GLU A 3 10.88 -30.12 29.92
N VAL A 4 9.71 -29.60 30.28
CA VAL A 4 9.03 -28.47 29.63
C VAL A 4 9.09 -27.23 30.50
N CYS A 5 9.18 -26.07 29.88
CA CYS A 5 9.15 -24.79 30.56
C CYS A 5 7.72 -24.43 30.96
N PHE A 6 7.40 -24.38 32.26
CA PHE A 6 6.04 -24.09 32.75
C PHE A 6 5.48 -22.72 32.34
N ILE A 7 6.33 -21.78 31.90
CA ILE A 7 5.92 -20.42 31.51
C ILE A 7 5.39 -20.39 30.08
N CYS A 8 5.89 -21.26 29.19
CA CYS A 8 5.55 -21.23 27.77
C CYS A 8 5.21 -22.59 27.16
N ASP A 9 5.16 -23.64 27.98
CA ASP A 9 4.87 -25.04 27.63
C ASP A 9 5.73 -25.64 26.52
N LYS A 10 6.91 -25.05 26.26
CA LYS A 10 7.87 -25.52 25.24
C LYS A 10 8.97 -26.39 25.85
N PRO A 11 9.57 -27.31 25.07
CA PRO A 11 10.67 -28.14 25.53
C PRO A 11 11.89 -27.31 25.97
N LEU A 12 12.54 -27.73 27.05
CA LEU A 12 13.76 -27.10 27.55
C LEU A 12 14.99 -27.33 26.65
N LYS A 13 14.87 -28.12 25.58
CA LYS A 13 15.94 -28.41 24.60
C LYS A 13 16.11 -27.35 23.52
N GLU A 14 15.10 -26.51 23.29
CA GLU A 14 15.07 -25.60 22.12
C GLU A 14 15.78 -24.26 22.36
N SER A 15 16.08 -23.89 23.61
CA SER A 15 16.70 -22.60 23.92
C SER A 15 17.45 -22.61 25.25
N GLU A 16 18.19 -21.53 25.53
CA GLU A 16 18.97 -21.38 26.75
C GLU A 16 18.10 -21.48 28.01
N VAL A 17 18.46 -22.39 28.92
CA VAL A 17 17.74 -22.67 30.16
C VAL A 17 18.52 -22.25 31.38
N VAL A 18 17.80 -21.89 32.44
CA VAL A 18 18.35 -21.55 33.74
C VAL A 18 17.57 -22.27 34.83
N VAL A 19 18.29 -22.84 35.79
CA VAL A 19 17.73 -23.34 37.04
C VAL A 19 17.63 -22.17 38.00
N VAL A 20 16.41 -21.88 38.46
CA VAL A 20 16.14 -20.77 39.37
C VAL A 20 15.96 -21.34 40.77
N ASP A 21 16.92 -21.05 41.65
CA ASP A 21 16.95 -21.43 43.06
C ASP A 21 16.75 -20.20 43.98
N ARG A 22 17.61 -19.18 43.82
CA ARG A 22 17.58 -17.93 44.61
C ARG A 22 16.46 -16.98 44.17
N GLY A 23 16.01 -17.11 42.92
CA GLY A 23 14.99 -16.26 42.30
C GLY A 23 13.55 -16.74 42.46
N MET A 24 13.32 -17.79 43.26
CA MET A 24 11.99 -18.40 43.42
C MET A 24 10.96 -17.43 43.99
N LYS A 25 11.35 -16.62 44.98
CA LYS A 25 10.48 -15.59 45.57
C LYS A 25 9.96 -14.62 44.49
N THR A 26 10.84 -14.16 43.60
CA THR A 26 10.46 -13.25 42.51
C THR A 26 9.49 -13.89 41.51
N LEU A 27 9.61 -15.19 41.23
CA LEU A 27 8.68 -15.91 40.37
C LEU A 27 7.31 -16.09 41.05
N ILE A 28 7.29 -16.39 42.34
CA ILE A 28 6.07 -16.49 43.15
C ILE A 28 5.37 -15.12 43.21
N ASP A 29 6.11 -14.06 43.54
CA ASP A 29 5.57 -12.70 43.61
C ASP A 29 5.02 -12.25 42.25
N ALA A 30 5.72 -12.54 41.16
CA ALA A 30 5.25 -12.26 39.81
C ALA A 30 3.98 -13.06 39.47
N SER A 31 3.87 -14.32 39.88
CA SER A 31 2.67 -15.14 39.65
C SER A 31 1.46 -14.65 40.44
N VAL A 32 1.66 -14.33 41.73
CA VAL A 32 0.62 -13.73 42.58
C VAL A 32 0.16 -12.41 41.98
N GLU A 33 1.11 -11.58 41.54
CA GLU A 33 0.80 -10.29 40.93
C GLU A 33 0.05 -10.46 39.59
N ARG A 34 0.37 -11.49 38.80
CA ARG A 34 -0.30 -11.79 37.53
C ARG A 34 -1.64 -12.49 37.69
N ASN A 35 -1.96 -12.99 38.89
CA ASN A 35 -3.12 -13.83 39.17
C ASN A 35 -3.27 -15.01 38.19
N ASP A 36 -2.15 -15.70 37.91
CA ASP A 36 -2.07 -16.79 36.93
C ASP A 36 -2.05 -18.21 37.53
N ASN A 37 -2.26 -18.32 38.85
CA ASN A 37 -2.30 -19.57 39.62
C ASN A 37 -1.01 -20.40 39.61
N PHE A 38 0.05 -19.96 38.93
CA PHE A 38 1.34 -20.67 38.97
C PHE A 38 2.01 -20.61 40.34
N PHE A 39 1.61 -19.68 41.20
CA PHE A 39 2.15 -19.54 42.55
C PHE A 39 1.85 -20.77 43.41
N GLU A 40 0.76 -21.49 43.16
CA GLU A 40 0.43 -22.73 43.87
C GLU A 40 1.46 -23.82 43.55
N TYR A 41 1.77 -23.99 42.26
CA TYR A 41 2.80 -24.91 41.79
C TYR A 41 4.21 -24.53 42.27
N LEU A 42 4.50 -23.23 42.36
CA LEU A 42 5.84 -22.72 42.72
C LEU A 42 6.11 -22.74 44.23
N LYS A 43 5.08 -22.74 45.09
CA LYS A 43 5.22 -22.76 46.57
C LYS A 43 5.90 -24.03 47.08
N ASP A 44 5.63 -25.17 46.44
CA ASP A 44 6.12 -26.47 46.89
C ASP A 44 7.48 -26.87 46.27
N LYS A 45 8.10 -25.97 45.48
CA LYS A 45 9.35 -26.24 44.77
C LYS A 45 10.52 -25.44 45.30
N GLN A 46 11.67 -26.09 45.47
CA GLN A 46 12.94 -25.43 45.83
C GLN A 46 13.67 -24.82 44.64
N SER A 47 13.49 -25.38 43.44
CA SER A 47 14.02 -24.81 42.20
C SER A 47 13.17 -25.20 41.00
N VAL A 48 13.24 -24.39 39.94
CA VAL A 48 12.57 -24.66 38.65
C VAL A 48 13.49 -24.34 37.48
N THR A 49 13.46 -25.20 36.46
CA THR A 49 14.17 -24.98 35.20
C THR A 49 13.24 -24.29 34.21
N VAL A 50 13.65 -23.12 33.71
CA VAL A 50 12.88 -22.34 32.73
C VAL A 50 13.82 -21.77 31.69
N HIS A 51 13.31 -21.38 30.52
CA HIS A 51 14.11 -20.63 29.57
C HIS A 51 14.52 -19.27 30.15
N VAL A 52 15.76 -18.84 29.89
CA VAL A 52 16.30 -17.56 30.36
C VAL A 52 15.39 -16.40 29.95
N GLN A 53 14.90 -16.44 28.71
CA GLN A 53 14.01 -15.40 28.18
C GLN A 53 12.63 -15.43 28.85
N CYS A 54 12.09 -16.62 29.12
CA CYS A 54 10.82 -16.76 29.83
C CYS A 54 10.91 -16.17 31.23
N ARG A 55 11.99 -16.47 31.99
CA ARG A 55 12.22 -15.84 33.31
C ARG A 55 12.26 -14.32 33.22
N LYS A 56 13.04 -13.78 32.27
CA LYS A 56 13.17 -12.33 32.06
C LYS A 56 11.84 -11.70 31.72
N MET A 57 11.05 -12.29 30.84
CA MET A 57 9.76 -11.75 30.43
C MET A 57 8.71 -11.84 31.53
N TYR A 58 8.65 -12.98 32.22
CA TYR A 58 7.66 -13.27 33.25
C TYR A 58 7.77 -12.33 34.46
N THR A 59 9.01 -12.02 34.87
CA THR A 59 9.31 -11.14 36.02
C THR A 59 9.39 -9.65 35.67
N ARG A 60 9.25 -9.26 34.39
CA ARG A 60 9.25 -7.84 33.98
C ARG A 60 7.95 -7.15 34.42
N LYS A 61 8.08 -6.01 35.11
CA LYS A 61 6.96 -5.18 35.57
C LYS A 61 5.95 -4.86 34.46
N SER A 62 6.41 -4.49 33.26
CA SER A 62 5.53 -4.20 32.12
C SER A 62 4.75 -5.43 31.63
N SER A 63 5.34 -6.62 31.70
CA SER A 63 4.65 -7.87 31.36
C SER A 63 3.60 -8.24 32.39
N ILE A 64 3.89 -8.00 33.68
CA ILE A 64 2.95 -8.25 34.77
C ILE A 64 1.70 -7.35 34.63
N VAL A 65 1.90 -6.05 34.38
CA VAL A 65 0.80 -5.11 34.12
C VAL A 65 0.00 -5.51 32.88
N ALA A 66 0.66 -5.94 31.80
CA ALA A 66 -0.03 -6.41 30.60
C ALA A 66 -0.89 -7.66 30.87
N ALA A 67 -0.40 -8.58 31.70
CA ALA A 67 -1.15 -9.79 32.07
C ALA A 67 -2.37 -9.49 32.94
N LYS A 68 -2.26 -8.52 33.88
CA LYS A 68 -3.40 -8.05 34.68
C LYS A 68 -4.53 -7.50 33.80
N ARG A 69 -4.20 -6.62 32.85
CA ARG A 69 -5.17 -6.02 31.91
C ARG A 69 -5.91 -7.04 31.04
N GLN A 70 -5.32 -8.20 30.77
CA GLN A 70 -5.95 -9.24 29.97
C GLN A 70 -6.89 -10.16 30.77
N ARG A 71 -6.85 -10.10 32.11
CA ARG A 71 -7.66 -10.96 32.99
C ARG A 71 -8.76 -10.23 33.74
N GLU A 72 -8.80 -8.90 33.72
CA GLU A 72 -9.94 -8.14 34.22
C GLU A 72 -11.16 -8.44 33.33
N PRO A 73 -12.24 -9.07 33.88
CA PRO A 73 -13.47 -9.27 33.13
C PRO A 73 -14.09 -7.90 32.81
N GLU A 74 -14.70 -7.78 31.62
CA GLU A 74 -15.53 -6.63 31.28
C GLU A 74 -16.77 -6.60 32.21
N GLU A 75 -16.63 -5.97 33.37
CA GLU A 75 -17.74 -5.58 34.21
C GLU A 75 -17.75 -4.05 34.34
N GLY A 76 -18.83 -3.48 33.80
CA GLY A 76 -18.97 -2.09 33.44
C GLY A 76 -18.67 -1.07 34.54
N SER A 77 -18.12 0.07 34.13
CA SER A 77 -18.88 1.33 34.12
C SER A 77 -18.04 2.53 33.69
N THR A 78 -18.74 3.42 32.99
CA THR A 78 -18.52 4.87 32.86
C THR A 78 -17.31 5.37 32.06
N SER A 79 -17.62 5.78 30.83
CA SER A 79 -17.17 7.01 30.17
C SER A 79 -15.84 7.62 30.65
N THR A 80 -14.74 7.16 30.08
CA THR A 80 -13.72 8.06 29.54
C THR A 80 -13.18 7.41 28.27
N ILE A 81 -13.50 8.02 27.13
CA ILE A 81 -13.09 7.54 25.81
C ILE A 81 -11.56 7.74 25.71
N SER A 82 -10.82 6.65 25.52
CA SER A 82 -9.45 6.64 25.02
C SER A 82 -9.23 5.41 24.14
N PRO A 83 -8.44 5.52 23.05
CA PRO A 83 -8.65 4.74 21.82
C PRO A 83 -8.04 3.33 21.83
N PRO A 84 -8.51 2.42 20.93
CA PRO A 84 -8.09 1.02 20.90
C PRO A 84 -6.65 0.83 20.40
N HIS A 85 -6.01 -0.16 20.99
CA HIS A 85 -4.64 -0.63 20.81
C HIS A 85 -4.15 -0.79 19.36
N THR A 86 -3.05 -0.11 19.03
CA THR A 86 -2.15 -0.48 17.93
C THR A 86 -1.41 -1.78 18.29
N ARG A 87 -1.57 -2.82 17.47
CA ARG A 87 -0.86 -4.10 17.61
C ARG A 87 0.43 -4.04 16.79
N ALA A 88 1.56 -4.00 17.49
CA ALA A 88 2.89 -3.95 16.87
C ALA A 88 3.15 -5.13 15.90
N ARG A 89 3.19 -4.84 14.60
CA ARG A 89 3.96 -5.59 13.61
C ARG A 89 4.98 -4.60 13.05
N VAL A 90 6.27 -4.94 13.21
CA VAL A 90 7.43 -4.33 12.52
C VAL A 90 7.25 -2.84 12.27
N SER A 91 7.54 -2.02 13.28
CA SER A 91 7.32 -0.58 13.25
C SER A 91 8.23 0.14 12.24
N GLU A 92 7.87 0.07 10.96
CA GLU A 92 7.76 1.29 10.17
C GLU A 92 6.91 2.27 11.00
N PRO A 93 7.26 3.56 11.07
CA PRO A 93 6.50 4.51 11.87
C PRO A 93 5.02 4.42 11.46
N ASP A 94 4.15 4.12 12.43
CA ASP A 94 2.71 4.05 12.21
C ASP A 94 2.29 5.29 11.42
N PHE A 95 1.62 5.06 10.30
CA PHE A 95 1.22 6.14 9.41
C PHE A 95 0.34 7.14 10.17
N ASN A 96 0.82 8.37 10.35
CA ASN A 96 0.09 9.37 11.12
C ASN A 96 -0.84 10.17 10.20
N PHE A 97 -2.13 9.84 10.21
CA PHE A 97 -3.16 10.49 9.39
C PHE A 97 -3.28 12.00 9.61
N ASN A 98 -3.02 12.48 10.83
CA ASN A 98 -3.08 13.90 11.18
C ASN A 98 -1.84 14.69 10.69
N LYS A 99 -0.69 14.02 10.53
CA LYS A 99 0.57 14.67 10.14
C LYS A 99 1.00 14.40 8.71
N CYS A 100 0.52 13.31 8.10
CA CYS A 100 0.96 12.84 6.80
C CYS A 100 -0.18 12.86 5.79
N CYS A 101 0.13 13.15 4.54
CA CYS A 101 -0.83 13.07 3.45
C CYS A 101 -1.19 11.62 3.15
N LEU A 102 -2.49 11.32 3.17
CA LEU A 102 -3.06 10.01 2.87
C LEU A 102 -2.50 9.33 1.60
N PHE A 103 -2.24 10.11 0.56
CA PHE A 103 -1.88 9.62 -0.77
C PHE A 103 -0.37 9.43 -0.96
N CYS A 104 0.44 10.47 -0.68
CA CYS A 104 1.90 10.40 -0.89
C CYS A 104 2.65 9.89 0.34
N GLY A 105 2.15 10.20 1.54
CA GLY A 105 2.81 9.93 2.82
C GLY A 105 3.78 10.99 3.28
N ASP A 106 4.00 12.04 2.49
CA ASP A 106 4.76 13.21 2.91
C ASP A 106 4.01 14.00 3.99
N GLU A 107 4.73 14.85 4.72
CA GLU A 107 4.17 15.74 5.73
C GLU A 107 3.07 16.66 5.14
N ALA A 108 1.95 16.74 5.85
CA ALA A 108 0.79 17.56 5.55
C ALA A 108 0.58 18.59 6.67
N ASN A 109 1.58 19.47 6.84
CA ASN A 109 1.59 20.51 7.86
C ASN A 109 1.27 21.89 7.26
N GLU A 110 0.10 22.44 7.60
CA GLU A 110 -0.35 23.74 7.12
C GLU A 110 0.54 24.91 7.54
N GLU A 111 1.11 24.87 8.75
CA GLU A 111 1.99 25.91 9.26
C GLU A 111 3.32 25.92 8.52
N ALA A 112 3.86 24.74 8.22
CA ALA A 112 5.05 24.59 7.40
C ALA A 112 4.79 25.08 5.96
N GLU A 113 3.62 24.74 5.39
CA GLU A 113 3.21 25.24 4.08
C GLU A 113 3.01 26.76 4.07
N LYS A 114 2.57 27.36 5.18
CA LYS A 114 2.42 28.82 5.31
C LYS A 114 3.72 29.60 5.18
N LYS A 115 4.84 28.98 5.54
CA LYS A 115 6.19 29.58 5.44
C LYS A 115 6.77 29.53 4.03
N LYS A 116 6.18 28.75 3.12
CA LYS A 116 6.63 28.64 1.74
C LYS A 116 6.09 29.78 0.88
N ALA A 117 6.81 30.11 -0.19
CA ALA A 117 6.32 31.04 -1.20
C ALA A 117 5.00 30.55 -1.83
N GLN A 118 4.11 31.49 -2.16
CA GLN A 118 2.73 31.19 -2.56
C GLN A 118 2.64 30.25 -3.78
N ASN A 119 3.62 30.33 -4.69
CA ASN A 119 3.69 29.53 -5.92
C ASN A 119 4.07 28.05 -5.69
N VAL A 120 4.69 27.72 -4.57
CA VAL A 120 5.13 26.34 -4.24
C VAL A 120 4.32 25.71 -3.11
N ARG A 121 3.40 26.45 -2.52
CA ARG A 121 2.57 26.02 -1.39
C ARG A 121 1.56 24.97 -1.81
N ARG A 122 1.53 23.83 -1.10
CA ARG A 122 0.51 22.78 -1.27
C ARG A 122 -0.72 23.12 -0.43
N LYS A 123 -1.90 23.06 -1.04
CA LYS A 123 -3.18 23.13 -0.31
C LYS A 123 -3.43 21.80 0.40
N ILE A 124 -3.70 21.85 1.70
CA ILE A 124 -4.01 20.68 2.54
C ILE A 124 -5.48 20.74 2.90
N TYR A 125 -6.13 19.58 2.93
CA TYR A 125 -7.52 19.41 3.35
C TYR A 125 -7.63 18.23 4.32
N ASN A 126 -8.63 18.29 5.19
CA ASN A 126 -9.01 17.21 6.07
C ASN A 126 -10.14 16.38 5.45
N VAL A 127 -10.20 15.09 5.79
CA VAL A 127 -11.34 14.24 5.49
C VAL A 127 -12.51 14.66 6.37
N SER A 128 -13.65 14.95 5.74
CA SER A 128 -14.84 15.46 6.41
C SER A 128 -16.09 14.59 6.22
N THR A 129 -16.04 13.57 5.36
CA THR A 129 -17.18 12.72 5.02
C THR A 129 -16.86 11.25 5.23
N LEU A 130 -17.81 10.49 5.79
CA LEU A 130 -17.64 9.06 6.06
C LEU A 130 -17.51 8.25 4.76
N GLU A 131 -18.22 8.67 3.71
CA GLU A 131 -18.18 8.05 2.37
C GLU A 131 -16.82 8.20 1.67
N PHE A 132 -15.97 9.12 2.14
CA PHE A 132 -14.66 9.38 1.55
C PHE A 132 -13.82 8.11 1.45
N LYS A 133 -13.80 7.30 2.52
CA LYS A 133 -13.01 6.07 2.57
C LYS A 133 -13.42 5.09 1.46
N ASP A 134 -14.73 4.85 1.32
CA ASP A 134 -15.25 3.89 0.34
C ASP A 134 -15.03 4.36 -1.09
N SER A 135 -15.17 5.67 -1.34
CA SER A 135 -14.87 6.30 -2.63
C SER A 135 -13.39 6.09 -3.01
N ILE A 136 -12.47 6.36 -2.09
CA ILE A 136 -11.03 6.17 -2.33
C ILE A 136 -10.68 4.69 -2.51
N LEU A 137 -11.24 3.79 -1.70
CA LEU A 137 -11.02 2.34 -1.85
C LEU A 137 -11.50 1.82 -3.19
N LYS A 138 -12.66 2.27 -3.68
CA LYS A 138 -13.19 1.91 -5.00
C LYS A 138 -12.24 2.31 -6.12
N VAL A 139 -11.71 3.55 -6.06
CA VAL A 139 -10.72 4.04 -7.03
C VAL A 139 -9.42 3.25 -6.91
N ALA A 140 -8.93 3.01 -5.70
CA ALA A 140 -7.67 2.31 -5.47
C ALA A 140 -7.70 0.87 -5.97
N ARG A 141 -8.82 0.15 -5.81
CA ARG A 141 -8.99 -1.22 -6.31
C ARG A 141 -9.02 -1.31 -7.83
N THR A 142 -9.47 -0.26 -8.51
CA THR A 142 -9.54 -0.20 -9.97
C THR A 142 -8.18 0.20 -10.57
N ARG A 143 -7.33 0.88 -9.81
CA ARG A 143 -6.00 1.31 -10.25
C ARG A 143 -4.92 0.29 -9.90
N SER A 144 -4.12 -0.10 -10.88
CA SER A 144 -2.86 -0.80 -10.63
C SER A 144 -1.72 0.21 -10.44
N GLY A 145 -1.05 0.20 -9.29
CA GLY A 145 0.14 1.02 -9.05
C GLY A 145 0.55 1.07 -7.58
N ASP A 146 1.79 1.45 -7.30
CA ASP A 146 2.35 1.44 -5.95
C ASP A 146 1.66 2.43 -5.02
N VAL A 147 1.26 3.60 -5.54
CA VAL A 147 0.47 4.59 -4.81
C VAL A 147 -0.89 4.02 -4.39
N ALA A 148 -1.57 3.29 -5.29
CA ALA A 148 -2.87 2.69 -4.98
C ALA A 148 -2.74 1.59 -3.91
N LYS A 149 -1.71 0.74 -4.01
CA LYS A 149 -1.39 -0.28 -3.00
C LYS A 149 -1.08 0.35 -1.65
N ALA A 150 -0.26 1.40 -1.61
CA ALA A 150 0.10 2.11 -0.38
C ALA A 150 -1.14 2.75 0.28
N VAL A 151 -2.02 3.39 -0.51
CA VAL A 151 -3.26 3.97 0.01
C VAL A 151 -4.16 2.90 0.60
N ILE A 152 -4.35 1.76 -0.07
CA ILE A 152 -5.14 0.63 0.47
C ILE A 152 -4.55 0.13 1.79
N ALA A 153 -3.23 -0.04 1.86
CA ALA A 153 -2.56 -0.50 3.06
C ALA A 153 -2.73 0.47 4.25
N ARG A 154 -2.67 1.79 3.98
CA ARG A 154 -2.89 2.83 4.99
C ARG A 154 -4.34 2.83 5.49
N ILE A 155 -5.32 2.95 4.61
CA ILE A 155 -6.73 3.13 5.01
C ILE A 155 -7.47 1.84 5.33
N GLY A 156 -6.91 0.68 4.98
CA GLY A 156 -7.58 -0.62 5.12
C GLY A 156 -7.88 -0.98 6.57
N TYR A 157 -7.01 -0.58 7.50
CA TYR A 157 -7.13 -0.88 8.93
C TYR A 157 -7.71 0.28 9.75
N GLU A 158 -7.81 1.48 9.19
CA GLU A 158 -8.36 2.64 9.89
C GLU A 158 -9.88 2.63 9.79
N PHE A 159 -10.58 2.60 10.93
CA PHE A 159 -12.04 2.48 10.93
C PHE A 159 -12.71 3.81 10.55
N ASP A 160 -12.21 4.93 11.09
CA ASP A 160 -12.78 6.25 10.89
C ASP A 160 -11.69 7.28 10.59
N LEU A 161 -11.64 7.68 9.31
CA LEU A 161 -10.68 8.69 8.83
C LEU A 161 -10.96 10.10 9.38
N ILE A 162 -12.20 10.38 9.79
CA ILE A 162 -12.56 11.67 10.40
C ILE A 162 -12.04 11.70 11.82
N ALA A 163 -12.26 10.62 12.60
CA ALA A 163 -11.73 10.50 13.96
C ALA A 163 -10.20 10.49 13.98
N ALA A 164 -9.56 9.93 12.95
CA ALA A 164 -8.10 9.97 12.78
C ALA A 164 -7.57 11.34 12.28
N GLU A 165 -8.45 12.32 12.07
CA GLU A 165 -8.15 13.65 11.52
C GLU A 165 -7.34 13.58 10.21
N ALA A 166 -7.69 12.64 9.32
CA ALA A 166 -6.90 12.35 8.15
C ALA A 166 -6.75 13.55 7.21
N LYS A 167 -5.51 13.81 6.77
CA LYS A 167 -5.17 14.92 5.88
C LYS A 167 -4.69 14.47 4.52
N TYR A 168 -4.82 15.33 3.53
CA TYR A 168 -4.27 15.12 2.20
C TYR A 168 -3.91 16.43 1.49
N HIS A 169 -2.90 16.39 0.62
CA HIS A 169 -2.67 17.48 -0.32
C HIS A 169 -3.71 17.42 -1.45
N ASN A 170 -4.29 18.58 -1.79
CA ASN A 170 -5.29 18.70 -2.85
C ASN A 170 -4.81 18.13 -4.19
N ASN A 171 -3.57 18.43 -4.56
CA ASN A 171 -3.00 17.95 -5.82
C ASN A 171 -2.86 16.42 -5.82
N CYS A 172 -2.50 15.82 -4.68
CA CYS A 172 -2.42 14.37 -4.55
C CYS A 172 -3.79 13.71 -4.73
N TYR A 173 -4.85 14.29 -4.15
CA TYR A 173 -6.23 13.83 -4.36
C TYR A 173 -6.65 13.92 -5.84
N ILE A 174 -6.43 15.07 -6.49
CA ILE A 174 -6.77 15.27 -7.91
C ILE A 174 -6.02 14.26 -8.79
N ILE A 175 -4.72 14.07 -8.56
CA ILE A 175 -3.89 13.11 -9.33
C ILE A 175 -4.39 11.69 -9.11
N PHE A 176 -4.74 11.34 -7.87
CA PHE A 176 -5.23 10.00 -7.53
C PHE A 176 -6.56 9.67 -8.20
N LEU A 177 -7.48 10.66 -8.28
CA LEU A 177 -8.77 10.49 -8.93
C LEU A 177 -8.72 10.56 -10.45
N ARG A 178 -7.74 11.24 -11.04
CA ARG A 178 -7.63 11.39 -12.50
C ARG A 178 -7.61 10.02 -13.16
N PRO A 179 -8.55 9.67 -14.06
CA PRO A 179 -8.57 8.36 -14.72
C PRO A 179 -7.20 8.03 -15.31
N THR A 180 -6.74 6.78 -15.17
CA THR A 180 -5.61 6.28 -15.95
C THR A 180 -6.06 6.17 -17.40
N THR A 181 -6.14 7.29 -18.11
CA THR A 181 -6.26 7.28 -19.56
C THR A 181 -4.94 6.71 -20.07
N GLY A 182 -4.92 5.43 -20.40
CA GLY A 182 -3.84 4.81 -21.18
C GLY A 182 -3.70 5.41 -22.57
N TYR A 183 -4.59 6.34 -22.95
CA TYR A 183 -4.47 7.14 -24.15
C TYR A 183 -3.31 8.13 -24.00
N LYS A 184 -2.35 7.99 -24.92
CA LYS A 184 -1.27 8.96 -25.14
C LYS A 184 -1.89 10.35 -25.16
N VAL A 185 -1.35 11.26 -24.35
CA VAL A 185 -1.69 12.69 -24.39
C VAL A 185 -1.47 13.17 -25.83
N GLY A 186 -2.55 13.52 -26.51
CA GLY A 186 -2.57 13.96 -27.91
C GLY A 186 -4.00 14.24 -28.38
N ARG A 187 -4.11 15.05 -29.44
CA ARG A 187 -5.37 15.30 -30.17
C ARG A 187 -6.00 13.96 -30.56
N PRO A 188 -7.33 13.78 -30.48
CA PRO A 188 -8.00 12.62 -31.08
C PRO A 188 -7.44 12.38 -32.48
N GLU A 189 -7.14 11.13 -32.82
CA GLU A 189 -6.71 10.79 -34.18
C GLU A 189 -7.84 11.20 -35.12
N ASP A 190 -7.56 12.14 -36.02
CA ASP A 190 -8.52 12.77 -36.92
C ASP A 190 -9.31 11.70 -37.69
N ASP A 191 -10.64 11.73 -37.62
CA ASP A 191 -11.51 10.76 -38.27
C ASP A 191 -11.24 10.67 -39.78
N SER A 192 -10.83 11.79 -40.39
CA SER A 192 -10.43 11.83 -41.80
C SER A 192 -9.17 11.00 -42.08
N VAL A 193 -8.20 10.99 -41.15
CA VAL A 193 -6.96 10.21 -41.27
C VAL A 193 -7.24 8.71 -41.05
N ASN A 194 -8.21 8.38 -40.20
CA ASN A 194 -8.61 6.99 -40.00
C ASN A 194 -9.32 6.42 -41.23
N LEU A 195 -10.20 7.21 -41.85
CA LEU A 195 -10.88 6.82 -43.09
C LEU A 195 -9.87 6.62 -44.23
N ALA A 196 -8.96 7.58 -44.42
CA ALA A 196 -7.87 7.51 -45.39
C ALA A 196 -7.04 6.22 -45.24
N MET A 197 -6.67 5.88 -44.00
CA MET A 197 -5.88 4.68 -43.73
C MET A 197 -6.64 3.39 -44.01
N GLU A 198 -7.96 3.35 -43.75
CA GLU A 198 -8.76 2.16 -44.06
C GLU A 198 -8.86 1.93 -45.57
N GLU A 199 -9.01 2.98 -46.37
CA GLU A 199 -8.98 2.89 -47.84
C GLU A 199 -7.64 2.35 -48.34
N ILE A 200 -6.52 2.86 -47.82
CA ILE A 200 -5.17 2.34 -48.11
C ILE A 200 -5.08 0.85 -47.77
N PHE A 201 -5.64 0.42 -46.63
CA PHE A 201 -5.60 -0.99 -46.26
C PHE A 201 -6.46 -1.88 -47.14
N GLN A 202 -7.64 -1.40 -47.56
CA GLN A 202 -8.50 -2.12 -48.51
C GLN A 202 -7.82 -2.24 -49.87
N TYR A 203 -7.18 -1.17 -50.35
CA TYR A 203 -6.42 -1.20 -51.60
C TYR A 203 -5.32 -2.27 -51.58
N ILE A 204 -4.49 -2.29 -50.53
CA ILE A 204 -3.42 -3.30 -50.38
C ILE A 204 -4.00 -4.72 -50.29
N LYS A 205 -5.17 -4.90 -49.66
CA LYS A 205 -5.78 -6.23 -49.49
C LYS A 205 -6.39 -6.77 -50.79
N ASN A 206 -6.90 -5.88 -51.63
CA ASN A 206 -7.60 -6.23 -52.86
C ASN A 206 -6.71 -6.17 -54.10
N ASN A 207 -5.46 -5.74 -53.95
CA ASN A 207 -4.46 -5.75 -55.01
C ASN A 207 -3.54 -6.98 -54.85
N ASP A 208 -3.23 -7.65 -55.96
CA ASP A 208 -2.31 -8.79 -56.04
C ASP A 208 -0.83 -8.36 -55.98
N ASP A 209 -0.56 -7.06 -56.14
CA ASP A 209 0.77 -6.49 -56.05
C ASP A 209 1.35 -6.59 -54.62
N CYS A 210 2.61 -6.99 -54.53
CA CYS A 210 3.32 -7.15 -53.25
C CYS A 210 4.25 -5.96 -52.93
N GLN A 211 4.32 -4.96 -53.81
CA GLN A 211 5.17 -3.78 -53.68
C GLN A 211 4.39 -2.53 -54.08
N PHE A 212 4.36 -1.54 -53.19
CA PHE A 212 3.64 -0.29 -53.40
C PHE A 212 4.57 0.89 -53.14
N SER A 213 4.47 1.94 -53.96
CA SER A 213 5.18 3.18 -53.67
C SER A 213 4.43 4.01 -52.62
N LEU A 214 5.15 4.77 -51.80
CA LEU A 214 4.49 5.65 -50.82
C LEU A 214 3.65 6.75 -51.48
N GLN A 215 4.04 7.17 -52.69
CA GLN A 215 3.29 8.16 -53.45
C GLN A 215 1.96 7.59 -53.92
N GLU A 216 1.98 6.38 -54.48
CA GLU A 216 0.77 5.64 -54.87
C GLU A 216 -0.18 5.48 -53.68
N LEU A 217 0.32 5.07 -52.50
CA LEU A 217 -0.53 4.93 -51.31
C LEU A 217 -1.11 6.27 -50.84
N LYS A 218 -0.43 7.39 -51.12
CA LYS A 218 -0.89 8.73 -50.77
C LYS A 218 -1.91 9.27 -51.78
N ASP A 219 -1.86 8.82 -53.03
CA ASP A 219 -2.75 9.27 -54.10
C ASP A 219 -4.12 8.57 -54.07
N ILE A 220 -4.27 7.48 -53.30
CA ILE A 220 -5.53 6.73 -53.11
C ILE A 220 -6.62 7.60 -52.48
N ASP A 221 -6.28 8.25 -51.37
CA ASP A 221 -7.16 9.23 -50.73
C ASP A 221 -6.47 10.58 -50.88
N LYS A 222 -7.02 11.48 -51.71
CA LYS A 222 -6.50 12.84 -51.98
C LYS A 222 -6.51 13.75 -50.76
N ASN A 223 -6.52 13.18 -49.55
CA ASN A 223 -6.50 13.85 -48.28
C ASN A 223 -5.14 14.52 -48.06
N PRO A 224 -5.08 15.88 -48.10
CA PRO A 224 -3.82 16.62 -47.98
C PRO A 224 -3.21 16.54 -46.58
N THR A 225 -3.93 15.97 -45.60
CA THR A 225 -3.50 15.91 -44.19
C THR A 225 -2.65 14.68 -43.85
N ILE A 226 -2.63 13.65 -44.71
CA ILE A 226 -1.90 12.41 -44.40
C ILE A 226 -0.42 12.51 -44.80
N ASP A 227 0.44 12.48 -43.78
CA ASP A 227 1.90 12.49 -43.97
C ASP A 227 2.45 11.07 -44.20
N ASN A 228 3.53 10.97 -44.98
CA ASN A 228 4.24 9.72 -45.28
C ASN A 228 4.68 9.02 -43.98
N LYS A 229 5.05 9.80 -42.95
CA LYS A 229 5.40 9.27 -41.63
C LYS A 229 4.22 8.56 -40.96
N THR A 230 3.02 9.11 -41.11
CA THR A 230 1.78 8.53 -40.58
C THR A 230 1.43 7.23 -41.29
N ILE A 231 1.53 7.20 -42.62
CA ILE A 231 1.32 5.99 -43.43
C ILE A 231 2.29 4.88 -43.02
N LYS A 232 3.60 5.17 -42.99
CA LYS A 232 4.64 4.21 -42.53
C LYS A 232 4.34 3.67 -41.14
N ARG A 233 3.97 4.55 -40.18
CA ARG A 233 3.64 4.15 -38.80
C ARG A 233 2.44 3.21 -38.75
N ARG A 234 1.35 3.57 -39.46
CA ARG A 234 0.10 2.80 -39.45
C ARG A 234 0.22 1.45 -40.17
N LEU A 235 0.98 1.40 -41.26
CA LEU A 235 1.30 0.14 -41.94
C LEU A 235 2.06 -0.81 -41.03
N LYS A 236 3.11 -0.31 -40.32
CA LYS A 236 3.84 -1.12 -39.33
C LYS A 236 2.95 -1.60 -38.19
N LEU A 237 2.01 -0.78 -37.73
CA LEU A 237 1.06 -1.17 -36.69
C LEU A 237 0.10 -2.28 -37.15
N LYS A 238 -0.39 -2.24 -38.40
CA LYS A 238 -1.36 -3.23 -38.91
C LYS A 238 -0.70 -4.54 -39.34
N TYR A 239 0.45 -4.48 -40.01
CA TYR A 239 1.08 -5.65 -40.62
C TYR A 239 2.34 -6.15 -39.90
N GLY A 240 2.91 -5.35 -39.00
CA GLY A 240 4.08 -5.74 -38.20
C GLY A 240 5.26 -6.14 -39.08
N ASP A 241 5.77 -7.34 -38.84
CA ASP A 241 6.92 -7.91 -39.56
C ASP A 241 6.57 -8.43 -40.97
N LYS A 242 5.30 -8.41 -41.37
CA LYS A 242 4.85 -8.86 -42.70
C LYS A 242 5.09 -7.83 -43.80
N ILE A 243 5.59 -6.64 -43.47
CA ILE A 243 5.90 -5.59 -44.44
C ILE A 243 7.35 -5.15 -44.32
N ILE A 244 7.95 -4.79 -45.45
CA ILE A 244 9.29 -4.24 -45.52
C ILE A 244 9.18 -2.84 -46.11
N ILE A 245 9.69 -1.83 -45.40
CA ILE A 245 9.73 -0.44 -45.87
C ILE A 245 11.17 -0.12 -46.23
N THR A 246 11.45 0.04 -47.51
CA THR A 246 12.76 0.41 -48.05
C THR A 246 12.77 1.86 -48.51
N GLU A 247 13.87 2.57 -48.27
CA GLU A 247 14.09 3.92 -48.78
C GLU A 247 15.15 3.85 -49.90
N LYS A 248 14.84 4.45 -51.05
CA LYS A 248 15.80 4.57 -52.12
C LYS A 248 16.78 5.68 -51.73
N LYS A 249 18.04 5.34 -51.48
CA LYS A 249 19.09 6.36 -51.39
C LYS A 249 19.29 6.93 -52.78
N GLU A 250 19.03 8.22 -52.95
CA GLU A 250 19.45 8.95 -54.14
C GLU A 250 20.99 8.93 -54.18
N ALA A 251 21.52 8.53 -55.34
CA ALA A 251 22.95 8.53 -55.64
C ALA A 251 23.34 9.86 -56.27
#